data_AF-A0A7C7U5H6-F1
#
_entry.id   AF-A0A7C7U5H6-F1
#
_cell.length_a   1.000
_cell.length_b   1.000
_cell.length_c   1.000
_cell.angle_alpha   90.00
_cell.angle_beta   90.00
_cell.angle_gamma   90.00
#
_symmetry.space_group_name_H-M   'P 1'
#
loop_
_entity.id
_entity.type
_entity.pdbx_description
1 polymer ?
#
loop_
_entity_poly.entity_id
_entity_poly.type
_entity_poly.pdbx_seq_one_letter_code
_entity_poly.pdbx_strand_id
1 'polypeptide(L)'
;TLNNLGFDVLILEATNRHGGRVYSDTLGDVGIEHGAEELYGAANNPIFDDITAAYGNGAQIRIFRENSTQDQMIVMDADGMGGGNTCWAETGNCDSDPDIVDYWDFYGQVGNHNNAVTDELLSDFLDTSWGVPSASRGYHLYEDGSPGGEYGTTVEKLGLRSLSREWNSFSLSGALYGLSSTGYLDALDTLYFDQVTPFVTYNSPVTVVDTGGVKPVAIDGNGVYNYADAIIVTVSVGVLKAGVIDFVPDLPAAKLDAINTIGMGKGTKISLRFSSQIWESKMMNVLTDGPSGNCWTPNKYQPGATDHVLTCFMMGRNAEAMAALPNDAARINQALADLDVAFGGTASTAFIEGVVQDWTSDPYIRGSYSFPAPGTRPPSGLTQRQALAEAVGPTLYFAGEATHNTAASTVPGAMQAGERAAGELIFNFGGPPAPGTPTADFSTSVSIGNAPLDVSFGDVSSQMPTTWSWDFGDGGTSTAQNPNHQYTTPGDYTVSLTATNPNGSHTRVQPLLISVPEPSANIGLAAGILALLATRARQRPMAKQRV
;
A
#
# COMPACT_ATOMS: atom_id res chain seq x y z
N THR A 1 12.51 -4.14 -11.63
CA THR A 1 12.41 -5.05 -12.79
C THR A 1 12.29 -4.39 -14.16
N LEU A 2 11.27 -3.56 -14.43
CA LEU A 2 11.04 -3.00 -15.78
C LEU A 2 12.28 -2.31 -16.38
N ASN A 3 12.91 -1.40 -15.64
CA ASN A 3 14.15 -0.74 -16.10
C ASN A 3 15.29 -1.74 -16.41
N ASN A 4 15.48 -2.77 -15.56
CA ASN A 4 16.53 -3.78 -15.76
C ASN A 4 16.30 -4.63 -17.02
N LEU A 5 15.03 -4.80 -17.42
CA LEU A 5 14.72 -5.46 -18.68
C LEU A 5 14.97 -4.52 -19.87
N GLY A 6 14.93 -3.19 -19.69
CA GLY A 6 15.15 -2.20 -20.74
C GLY A 6 13.87 -1.49 -21.19
N PHE A 7 12.81 -1.53 -20.39
CA PHE A 7 11.68 -0.62 -20.59
C PHE A 7 12.09 0.82 -20.27
N ASP A 8 11.56 1.77 -21.01
CA ASP A 8 11.64 3.19 -20.65
C ASP A 8 10.64 3.48 -19.52
N VAL A 9 11.15 3.91 -18.37
CA VAL A 9 10.37 4.06 -17.14
C VAL A 9 10.47 5.50 -16.65
N LEU A 10 9.30 6.07 -16.31
CA LEU A 10 9.16 7.34 -15.61
C LEU A 10 8.32 7.10 -14.35
N ILE A 11 8.82 7.56 -13.21
CA ILE A 11 8.12 7.51 -11.92
C ILE A 11 7.70 8.93 -11.54
N LEU A 12 6.40 9.15 -11.34
CA LEU A 12 5.86 10.43 -10.89
C LEU A 12 5.58 10.35 -9.38
N GLU A 13 6.37 11.06 -8.59
CA GLU A 13 6.26 11.09 -7.13
C GLU A 13 5.65 12.42 -6.70
N ALA A 14 4.56 12.34 -5.94
CA ALA A 14 3.79 13.51 -5.52
C ALA A 14 4.58 14.43 -4.58
N THR A 15 5.45 13.85 -3.76
CA THR A 15 6.24 14.55 -2.74
C THR A 15 7.63 14.92 -3.26
N ASN A 16 8.42 15.59 -2.41
CA ASN A 16 9.82 15.92 -2.68
C ASN A 16 10.81 14.81 -2.30
N ARG A 17 10.32 13.62 -1.92
CA ARG A 17 11.13 12.47 -1.49
C ARG A 17 10.52 11.17 -1.99
N HIS A 18 11.31 10.10 -2.02
CA HIS A 18 10.80 8.75 -2.27
C HIS A 18 10.58 8.00 -0.94
N GLY A 19 10.27 6.72 -1.02
CA GLY A 19 10.01 5.84 0.13
C GLY A 19 8.54 5.84 0.58
N GLY A 20 7.80 6.93 0.35
CA GLY A 20 6.39 7.03 0.73
C GLY A 20 6.20 6.80 2.23
N ARG A 21 5.64 5.64 2.60
CA ARG A 21 5.42 5.20 3.99
C ARG A 21 6.62 4.49 4.62
N VAL A 22 7.74 4.38 3.93
CA VAL A 22 9.04 4.08 4.52
C VAL A 22 9.76 5.41 4.69
N TYR A 23 10.05 5.77 5.94
CA TYR A 23 10.68 7.04 6.26
C TYR A 23 11.47 6.89 7.56
N SER A 24 12.78 6.95 7.42
CA SER A 24 13.75 6.84 8.51
C SER A 24 14.28 8.21 8.89
N ASP A 25 14.62 8.39 10.16
CA ASP A 25 15.31 9.56 10.70
C ASP A 25 16.16 9.12 11.92
N THR A 26 16.82 10.06 12.59
CA THR A 26 17.50 9.81 13.87
C THR A 26 16.99 10.75 14.96
N LEU A 27 16.95 10.26 16.20
CA LEU A 27 16.64 11.06 17.38
C LEU A 27 17.74 10.85 18.42
N GLY A 28 18.68 11.80 18.48
CA GLY A 28 19.96 11.56 19.13
C GLY A 28 20.80 10.56 18.33
N ASP A 29 21.38 9.57 19.00
CA ASP A 29 22.11 8.46 18.37
C ASP A 29 21.25 7.23 18.01
N VAL A 30 19.93 7.30 18.23
CA VAL A 30 18.99 6.23 17.91
C VAL A 30 18.36 6.48 16.54
N GLY A 31 18.44 5.51 15.64
CA GLY A 31 17.65 5.48 14.40
C GLY A 31 16.17 5.25 14.72
N ILE A 32 15.30 6.06 14.13
CA ILE A 32 13.84 5.96 14.31
C ILE A 32 13.17 5.82 12.96
N GLU A 33 12.04 5.13 12.93
CA GLU A 33 11.25 4.94 11.73
C GLU A 33 9.91 5.66 11.90
N HIS A 34 9.74 6.77 11.18
CA HIS A 34 8.47 7.48 11.09
C HIS A 34 7.39 6.65 10.39
N GLY A 35 7.80 5.69 9.55
CA GLY A 35 6.94 4.80 8.79
C GLY A 35 7.10 3.33 9.19
N ALA A 36 7.21 2.46 8.18
CA ALA A 36 7.50 1.03 8.38
C ALA A 36 8.87 0.84 9.04
N GLU A 37 8.96 -0.16 9.93
CA GLU A 37 10.13 -0.41 10.77
C GLU A 37 10.46 -1.90 10.86
N GLU A 38 9.42 -2.73 10.96
CA GLU A 38 9.56 -4.15 11.19
C GLU A 38 9.90 -4.90 9.89
N LEU A 39 10.87 -5.79 10.01
CA LEU A 39 11.31 -6.69 8.97
C LEU A 39 10.95 -8.13 9.34
N TYR A 40 10.12 -8.76 8.50
CA TYR A 40 9.68 -10.15 8.69
C TYR A 40 10.78 -11.13 8.27
N GLY A 41 11.29 -11.93 9.20
CA GLY A 41 12.22 -13.04 8.93
C GLY A 41 11.53 -14.26 8.32
N ALA A 42 10.91 -14.07 7.17
CA ALA A 42 10.17 -15.10 6.43
C ALA A 42 10.86 -15.39 5.10
N ALA A 43 10.87 -16.66 4.68
CA ALA A 43 11.56 -17.11 3.46
C ALA A 43 11.03 -16.47 2.16
N ASN A 44 9.80 -15.96 2.19
CA ASN A 44 9.17 -15.24 1.08
C ASN A 44 9.20 -13.72 1.25
N ASN A 45 9.94 -13.18 2.23
CA ASN A 45 10.22 -11.76 2.29
C ASN A 45 11.40 -11.44 1.34
N PRO A 46 11.19 -10.68 0.24
CA PRO A 46 12.24 -10.41 -0.73
C PRO A 46 13.37 -9.52 -0.18
N ILE A 47 13.16 -8.84 0.94
CA ILE A 47 14.09 -7.84 1.49
C ILE A 47 15.02 -8.46 2.54
N PHE A 48 14.57 -9.53 3.22
CA PHE A 48 15.24 -10.04 4.42
C PHE A 48 16.66 -10.56 4.12
N ASP A 49 16.79 -11.40 3.10
CA ASP A 49 18.07 -11.98 2.71
C ASP A 49 18.98 -10.95 2.04
N ASP A 50 18.41 -10.00 1.28
CA ASP A 50 19.16 -8.93 0.63
C ASP A 50 19.83 -7.98 1.65
N ILE A 51 19.12 -7.64 2.74
CA ILE A 51 19.70 -6.89 3.86
C ILE A 51 20.83 -7.70 4.52
N THR A 52 20.62 -9.00 4.76
CA THR A 52 21.66 -9.87 5.33
C THR A 52 22.90 -9.91 4.44
N ALA A 53 22.71 -9.97 3.12
CA ALA A 53 23.81 -10.00 2.15
C ALA A 53 24.58 -8.67 2.10
N ALA A 54 23.88 -7.54 2.18
CA ALA A 54 24.50 -6.21 2.10
C ALA A 54 25.18 -5.75 3.40
N TYR A 55 24.57 -6.05 4.55
CA TYR A 55 25.00 -5.50 5.86
C TYR A 55 25.50 -6.56 6.84
N GLY A 56 25.36 -7.85 6.51
CA GLY A 56 25.80 -8.97 7.32
C GLY A 56 24.80 -9.39 8.41
N ASN A 57 25.03 -10.57 9.00
CA ASN A 57 24.12 -11.21 9.97
C ASN A 57 23.84 -10.40 11.25
N GLY A 58 24.62 -9.36 11.55
CA GLY A 58 24.45 -8.51 12.74
C GLY A 58 23.54 -7.29 12.51
N ALA A 59 23.15 -7.02 11.26
CA ALA A 59 22.35 -5.85 10.90
C ALA A 59 20.88 -5.99 11.31
N GLN A 60 20.40 -7.22 11.49
CA GLN A 60 19.02 -7.52 11.86
C GLN A 60 18.99 -8.09 13.27
N ILE A 61 18.27 -7.43 14.18
CA ILE A 61 18.10 -7.90 15.56
C ILE A 61 16.64 -8.22 15.78
N ARG A 62 16.39 -9.44 16.27
CA ARG A 62 15.03 -9.93 16.56
C ARG A 62 14.38 -9.03 17.62
N ILE A 63 13.23 -8.45 17.29
CA ILE A 63 12.45 -7.57 18.17
C ILE A 63 11.83 -8.40 19.30
N PHE A 64 11.13 -9.48 18.95
CA PHE A 64 10.47 -10.36 19.92
C PHE A 64 11.25 -11.66 20.12
N ARG A 65 11.92 -11.82 21.26
CA ARG A 65 12.63 -13.06 21.61
C ARG A 65 11.73 -13.99 22.41
N GLU A 66 10.97 -14.83 21.70
CA GLU A 66 10.16 -15.90 22.29
C GLU A 66 10.97 -16.73 23.30
N ASN A 67 10.37 -17.03 24.46
CA ASN A 67 10.97 -17.78 25.56
C ASN A 67 12.25 -17.17 26.18
N SER A 68 12.52 -15.88 25.95
CA SER A 68 13.60 -15.20 26.66
C SER A 68 13.11 -14.67 28.02
N THR A 69 13.89 -14.88 29.07
CA THR A 69 13.69 -14.23 30.38
C THR A 69 14.15 -12.75 30.37
N GLN A 70 14.56 -12.24 29.21
CA GLN A 70 15.26 -10.95 29.02
C GLN A 70 14.39 -9.89 28.32
N ASP A 71 13.53 -10.30 27.38
CA ASP A 71 12.65 -9.44 26.61
C ASP A 71 11.22 -10.00 26.70
N GLN A 72 10.36 -9.35 27.48
CA GLN A 72 8.96 -9.73 27.61
C GLN A 72 8.11 -8.64 26.95
N MET A 73 7.10 -9.04 26.17
CA MET A 73 6.05 -8.11 25.77
C MET A 73 5.34 -7.66 27.04
N ILE A 74 5.52 -6.40 27.39
CA ILE A 74 4.80 -5.82 28.52
C ILE A 74 3.54 -5.22 27.92
N VAL A 75 2.47 -5.95 28.11
CA VAL A 75 1.13 -5.41 27.90
C VAL A 75 0.71 -4.98 29.30
N MET A 76 0.49 -3.68 29.55
CA MET A 76 -0.64 -3.15 30.35
C MET A 76 -0.45 -1.84 31.13
N ASP A 77 -1.52 -1.04 31.03
CA ASP A 77 -2.41 -0.53 32.08
C ASP A 77 -1.87 0.54 33.04
N ALA A 78 -2.48 1.71 32.93
CA ALA A 78 -2.32 2.86 33.79
C ALA A 78 -3.69 3.26 34.37
N ASP A 79 -4.53 2.29 34.73
CA ASP A 79 -5.93 2.56 35.04
C ASP A 79 -6.14 3.16 36.43
N GLY A 80 -6.42 4.46 36.38
CA GLY A 80 -7.36 5.11 37.27
C GLY A 80 -8.79 4.51 37.26
N MET A 81 -9.00 3.22 36.96
CA MET A 81 -10.26 2.47 37.10
C MET A 81 -10.22 1.40 38.21
N GLY A 82 -9.26 1.50 39.14
CA GLY A 82 -9.39 0.91 40.47
C GLY A 82 -8.36 -0.15 40.86
N GLY A 83 -7.34 -0.42 40.02
CA GLY A 83 -6.25 -1.37 40.33
C GLY A 83 -4.97 -0.73 40.88
N GLY A 84 -4.63 0.48 40.44
CA GLY A 84 -3.56 1.31 41.03
C GLY A 84 -2.12 0.78 40.88
N ASN A 85 -1.86 -0.25 40.07
CA ASN A 85 -0.50 -0.72 39.78
C ASN A 85 -0.38 -1.16 38.31
N THR A 86 0.53 -0.53 37.58
CA THR A 86 1.03 -1.02 36.28
C THR A 86 1.55 -2.44 36.43
N CYS A 87 1.16 -3.35 35.53
CA CYS A 87 1.72 -4.69 35.53
C CYS A 87 3.13 -4.63 34.92
N TRP A 88 4.10 -5.14 35.67
CA TRP A 88 5.50 -5.10 35.26
C TRP A 88 6.02 -6.51 35.03
N ALA A 89 6.61 -6.74 33.86
CA ALA A 89 7.19 -8.04 33.51
C ALA A 89 8.33 -8.44 34.44
N GLU A 90 9.14 -7.50 34.92
CA GLU A 90 10.23 -7.81 35.87
C GLU A 90 9.70 -8.33 37.21
N THR A 91 8.49 -7.94 37.59
CA THR A 91 7.83 -8.35 38.84
C THR A 91 6.99 -9.63 38.70
N GLY A 92 6.74 -10.10 37.47
CA GLY A 92 5.92 -11.29 37.20
C GLY A 92 4.41 -11.08 37.39
N ASN A 93 3.94 -9.84 37.55
CA ASN A 93 2.53 -9.53 37.82
C ASN A 93 1.63 -9.75 36.61
N CYS A 94 2.14 -9.54 35.39
CA CYS A 94 1.34 -9.60 34.15
C CYS A 94 0.81 -11.01 33.84
N ASP A 95 1.59 -12.07 34.11
CA ASP A 95 1.16 -13.46 33.81
C ASP A 95 -0.06 -13.91 34.63
N SER A 96 -0.39 -13.18 35.70
CA SER A 96 -1.50 -13.48 36.60
C SER A 96 -2.72 -12.58 36.41
N ASP A 97 -2.63 -11.57 35.54
CA ASP A 97 -3.72 -10.65 35.29
C ASP A 97 -4.81 -11.31 34.40
N PRO A 98 -6.08 -11.32 34.83
CA PRO A 98 -7.14 -12.00 34.10
C PRO A 98 -7.42 -11.42 32.71
N ASP A 99 -7.23 -10.12 32.50
CA ASP A 99 -7.50 -9.46 31.23
C ASP A 99 -6.37 -9.77 30.22
N ILE A 100 -5.11 -9.90 30.69
CA ILE A 100 -3.98 -10.37 29.86
C ILE A 100 -4.27 -11.79 29.37
N VAL A 101 -4.67 -12.67 30.29
CA VAL A 101 -4.91 -14.08 30.01
C VAL A 101 -6.05 -14.24 29.00
N ASP A 102 -7.14 -13.52 29.20
CA ASP A 102 -8.28 -13.48 28.28
C ASP A 102 -7.88 -12.97 26.89
N TYR A 103 -7.10 -11.89 26.83
CA TYR A 103 -6.57 -11.33 25.59
C TYR A 103 -5.72 -12.34 24.81
N TRP A 104 -4.81 -13.07 25.47
CA TRP A 104 -4.00 -14.08 24.80
C TRP A 104 -4.83 -15.29 24.33
N ASP A 105 -5.87 -15.66 25.07
CA ASP A 105 -6.82 -16.69 24.63
C ASP A 105 -7.56 -16.25 23.37
N PHE A 106 -8.05 -15.00 23.33
CA PHE A 106 -8.66 -14.42 22.13
C PHE A 106 -7.68 -14.42 20.95
N TYR A 107 -6.47 -13.91 21.16
CA TYR A 107 -5.44 -13.80 20.12
C TYR A 107 -5.15 -15.17 19.46
N GLY A 108 -5.09 -16.23 20.27
CA GLY A 108 -4.94 -17.61 19.79
C GLY A 108 -6.14 -18.14 18.98
N GLN A 109 -7.29 -17.47 19.05
CA GLN A 109 -8.55 -17.89 18.43
C GLN A 109 -9.02 -16.99 17.28
N VAL A 110 -8.35 -15.87 16.98
CA VAL A 110 -8.71 -14.94 15.88
C VAL A 110 -8.93 -15.68 14.55
N GLY A 111 -8.10 -16.68 14.25
CA GLY A 111 -8.19 -17.51 13.04
C GLY A 111 -9.45 -18.40 12.94
N ASN A 112 -10.23 -18.58 14.01
CA ASN A 112 -11.35 -19.53 14.06
C ASN A 112 -12.65 -18.99 13.45
N HIS A 113 -12.72 -17.69 13.15
CA HIS A 113 -13.93 -17.03 12.63
C HIS A 113 -14.00 -16.94 11.09
N ASN A 114 -13.13 -17.67 10.39
CA ASN A 114 -12.99 -17.61 8.93
C ASN A 114 -14.24 -18.07 8.13
N ASN A 115 -15.15 -18.82 8.77
CA ASN A 115 -16.37 -19.33 8.17
C ASN A 115 -17.64 -18.73 8.81
N ALA A 116 -17.52 -17.64 9.57
CA ALA A 116 -18.68 -16.95 10.13
C ALA A 116 -19.68 -16.56 9.02
N VAL A 117 -20.98 -16.73 9.29
CA VAL A 117 -22.03 -16.47 8.28
C VAL A 117 -22.09 -14.99 7.95
N THR A 118 -22.01 -14.13 8.97
CA THR A 118 -21.90 -12.68 8.86
C THR A 118 -20.44 -12.25 9.01
N ASP A 119 -20.10 -11.12 8.40
CA ASP A 119 -18.85 -10.43 8.67
C ASP A 119 -19.18 -9.24 9.56
N GLU A 120 -19.49 -9.53 10.82
CA GLU A 120 -19.81 -8.51 11.81
C GLU A 120 -18.58 -7.70 12.19
N LEU A 121 -18.81 -6.54 12.82
CA LEU A 121 -17.73 -5.75 13.38
C LEU A 121 -17.09 -6.52 14.53
N LEU A 122 -15.77 -6.45 14.63
CA LEU A 122 -15.07 -7.09 15.73
C LEU A 122 -15.53 -6.53 17.09
N SER A 123 -15.80 -5.23 17.19
CA SER A 123 -16.36 -4.62 18.40
C SER A 123 -17.66 -5.28 18.87
N ASP A 124 -18.55 -5.63 17.93
CA ASP A 124 -19.84 -6.24 18.25
C ASP A 124 -19.64 -7.67 18.76
N PHE A 125 -18.70 -8.40 18.17
CA PHE A 125 -18.30 -9.72 18.66
C PHE A 125 -17.68 -9.66 20.05
N LEU A 126 -16.77 -8.70 20.28
CA LEU A 126 -16.13 -8.51 21.58
C LEU A 126 -17.16 -8.24 22.68
N ASP A 127 -18.12 -7.35 22.44
CA ASP A 127 -19.20 -7.05 23.38
C ASP A 127 -20.13 -8.26 23.59
N THR A 128 -20.71 -8.77 22.52
CA THR A 128 -21.85 -9.69 22.62
C THR A 128 -21.48 -11.15 22.83
N SER A 129 -20.30 -11.57 22.37
CA SER A 129 -19.90 -12.98 22.28
C SER A 129 -18.65 -13.29 23.09
N TRP A 130 -17.65 -12.41 23.09
CA TRP A 130 -16.42 -12.58 23.85
C TRP A 130 -16.55 -12.09 25.31
N GLY A 131 -17.38 -11.05 25.55
CA GLY A 131 -17.62 -10.50 26.89
C GLY A 131 -16.71 -9.34 27.29
N VAL A 132 -16.14 -8.63 26.31
CA VAL A 132 -15.27 -7.46 26.48
C VAL A 132 -15.90 -6.24 25.79
N PRO A 133 -16.96 -5.64 26.36
CA PRO A 133 -17.48 -4.37 25.87
C PRO A 133 -16.47 -3.23 26.02
N SER A 134 -16.70 -2.10 25.35
CA SER A 134 -15.83 -0.90 25.41
C SER A 134 -15.62 -0.29 26.79
N ALA A 135 -16.43 -0.67 27.79
CA ALA A 135 -16.28 -0.24 29.17
C ALA A 135 -15.40 -1.19 30.01
N SER A 136 -15.01 -2.35 29.47
CA SER A 136 -14.13 -3.30 30.16
C SER A 136 -12.72 -2.75 30.27
N ARG A 137 -12.05 -3.02 31.41
CA ARG A 137 -10.66 -2.63 31.67
C ARG A 137 -9.73 -3.05 30.54
N GLY A 138 -9.75 -4.34 30.18
CA GLY A 138 -8.93 -4.89 29.09
C GLY A 138 -9.34 -4.51 27.66
N TYR A 139 -10.34 -3.65 27.40
CA TYR A 139 -10.75 -3.33 26.03
C TYR A 139 -9.62 -2.72 25.18
N HIS A 140 -8.77 -1.89 25.81
CA HIS A 140 -7.63 -1.25 25.15
C HIS A 140 -6.61 -2.27 24.61
N LEU A 141 -6.55 -3.48 25.16
CA LEU A 141 -5.69 -4.56 24.65
C LEU A 141 -6.07 -4.96 23.21
N TYR A 142 -7.36 -4.92 22.91
CA TYR A 142 -7.92 -5.27 21.61
C TYR A 142 -7.88 -4.08 20.66
N GLU A 143 -8.13 -2.88 21.18
CA GLU A 143 -8.17 -1.63 20.42
C GLU A 143 -6.77 -1.13 20.04
N ASP A 144 -5.88 -0.99 21.01
CA ASP A 144 -4.53 -0.42 20.82
C ASP A 144 -3.44 -1.49 20.69
N GLY A 145 -3.71 -2.69 21.21
CA GLY A 145 -2.93 -3.89 20.94
C GLY A 145 -3.43 -4.62 19.68
N SER A 146 -3.59 -5.94 19.76
CA SER A 146 -4.07 -6.74 18.62
C SER A 146 -5.55 -7.09 18.78
N PRO A 147 -6.40 -6.90 17.75
CA PRO A 147 -6.02 -6.66 16.37
C PRO A 147 -6.10 -5.17 15.95
N GLY A 148 -6.67 -4.26 16.74
CA GLY A 148 -6.89 -2.87 16.32
C GLY A 148 -5.60 -2.16 15.91
N GLY A 149 -4.67 -2.01 16.86
CA GLY A 149 -3.35 -1.42 16.63
C GLY A 149 -2.53 -2.14 15.56
N GLU A 150 -2.48 -3.48 15.59
CA GLU A 150 -1.77 -4.29 14.60
C GLU A 150 -2.31 -4.04 13.17
N TYR A 151 -3.64 -4.05 13.00
CA TYR A 151 -4.29 -3.79 11.71
C TYR A 151 -4.53 -2.29 11.44
N GLY A 152 -3.94 -1.41 12.25
CA GLY A 152 -3.84 0.02 11.97
C GLY A 152 -5.15 0.77 12.02
N THR A 153 -6.11 0.30 12.83
CA THR A 153 -7.48 0.82 12.86
C THR A 153 -8.12 0.62 14.24
N THR A 154 -9.42 0.85 14.34
CA THR A 154 -10.21 0.55 15.54
C THR A 154 -11.00 -0.75 15.35
N VAL A 155 -11.31 -1.45 16.45
CA VAL A 155 -12.07 -2.72 16.38
C VAL A 155 -13.50 -2.53 15.86
N GLU A 156 -14.05 -1.31 15.89
CA GLU A 156 -15.34 -0.97 15.28
C GLU A 156 -15.28 -0.84 13.74
N LYS A 157 -14.10 -0.99 13.13
CA LYS A 157 -13.92 -0.94 11.68
C LYS A 157 -13.47 -2.28 11.08
N LEU A 158 -13.01 -3.22 11.91
CA LEU A 158 -12.56 -4.54 11.46
C LEU A 158 -13.74 -5.49 11.25
N GLY A 159 -13.75 -6.21 10.14
CA GLY A 159 -14.70 -7.30 9.91
C GLY A 159 -14.16 -8.60 10.49
N LEU A 160 -14.87 -9.25 11.42
CA LEU A 160 -14.40 -10.44 12.13
C LEU A 160 -13.99 -11.58 11.18
N ARG A 161 -14.82 -11.89 10.17
CA ARG A 161 -14.51 -12.92 9.19
C ARG A 161 -13.38 -12.48 8.28
N SER A 162 -13.42 -11.22 7.83
CA SER A 162 -12.40 -10.69 6.93
C SER A 162 -11.01 -10.68 7.58
N LEU A 163 -10.94 -10.23 8.84
CA LEU A 163 -9.76 -10.31 9.70
C LEU A 163 -9.28 -11.77 9.84
N SER A 164 -10.17 -12.68 10.24
CA SER A 164 -9.83 -14.09 10.44
C SER A 164 -9.30 -14.78 9.17
N ARG A 165 -9.85 -14.44 8.01
CA ARG A 165 -9.34 -14.93 6.71
C ARG A 165 -8.01 -14.29 6.31
N GLU A 166 -7.80 -13.03 6.65
CA GLU A 166 -6.53 -12.34 6.41
C GLU A 166 -5.43 -12.96 7.26
N TRP A 167 -5.68 -13.08 8.57
CA TRP A 167 -4.86 -13.77 9.55
C TRP A 167 -4.37 -15.14 9.06
N ASN A 168 -5.31 -16.03 8.69
CA ASN A 168 -4.98 -17.39 8.24
C ASN A 168 -4.23 -17.44 6.91
N SER A 169 -4.28 -16.37 6.11
CA SER A 169 -3.62 -16.29 4.80
C SER A 169 -2.29 -15.56 4.84
N PHE A 170 -1.93 -14.95 5.97
CA PHE A 170 -0.77 -14.10 6.07
C PHE A 170 0.50 -14.93 5.85
N SER A 171 1.27 -14.56 4.82
CA SER A 171 2.33 -15.40 4.29
C SER A 171 3.71 -15.05 4.85
N LEU A 172 3.86 -13.93 5.55
CA LEU A 172 5.13 -13.52 6.15
C LEU A 172 5.28 -14.07 7.58
N SER A 173 4.91 -15.33 7.80
CA SER A 173 4.99 -15.98 9.11
C SER A 173 6.46 -16.25 9.47
N GLY A 174 7.07 -15.33 10.20
CA GLY A 174 8.45 -15.40 10.67
C GLY A 174 8.65 -14.47 11.87
N ALA A 175 9.82 -14.55 12.51
CA ALA A 175 10.14 -13.62 13.59
C ALA A 175 10.27 -12.19 13.05
N LEU A 176 9.92 -11.19 13.87
CA LEU A 176 10.09 -9.78 13.53
C LEU A 176 11.48 -9.29 13.94
N TYR A 177 12.10 -8.49 13.08
CA TYR A 177 13.43 -7.92 13.24
C TYR A 177 13.39 -6.41 13.03
N GLY A 178 14.26 -5.70 13.75
CA GLY A 178 14.58 -4.30 13.53
C GLY A 178 16.03 -4.16 13.05
N LEU A 179 16.34 -3.06 12.39
CA LEU A 179 17.69 -2.80 11.88
C LEU A 179 18.55 -2.12 12.94
N SER A 180 19.77 -2.63 13.13
CA SER A 180 20.63 -2.25 14.25
C SER A 180 21.60 -1.11 13.99
N SER A 181 21.86 -0.82 12.71
CA SER A 181 22.93 0.10 12.30
C SER A 181 22.60 0.94 11.06
N THR A 182 21.37 0.87 10.56
CA THR A 182 20.90 1.60 9.37
C THR A 182 19.40 1.81 9.44
N GLY A 183 18.88 2.90 8.88
CA GLY A 183 17.43 3.07 8.70
C GLY A 183 16.89 2.12 7.64
N TYR A 184 15.59 1.82 7.72
CA TYR A 184 14.93 0.93 6.77
C TYR A 184 14.88 1.57 5.37
N LEU A 185 14.66 2.88 5.27
CA LEU A 185 14.75 3.61 4.01
C LEU A 185 16.18 3.55 3.44
N ASP A 186 17.20 3.82 4.27
CA ASP A 186 18.60 3.80 3.83
C ASP A 186 19.01 2.41 3.28
N ALA A 187 18.49 1.34 3.91
CA ALA A 187 18.69 -0.02 3.43
C ALA A 187 18.02 -0.25 2.07
N LEU A 188 16.79 0.23 1.88
CA LEU A 188 16.09 0.14 0.59
C LEU A 188 16.72 1.02 -0.48
N ASP A 189 17.30 2.17 -0.13
CA ASP A 189 18.03 3.04 -1.04
C ASP A 189 19.23 2.31 -1.62
N THR A 190 20.05 1.74 -0.74
CA THR A 190 21.25 0.99 -1.12
C THR A 190 20.91 -0.24 -1.97
N LEU A 191 19.87 -0.98 -1.61
CA LEU A 191 19.51 -2.23 -2.27
C LEU A 191 18.77 -2.01 -3.60
N TYR A 192 17.87 -1.02 -3.65
CA TYR A 192 16.89 -0.90 -4.73
C TYR A 192 16.72 0.54 -5.24
N PHE A 193 16.49 1.53 -4.36
CA PHE A 193 15.98 2.83 -4.81
C PHE A 193 17.05 3.67 -5.52
N ASP A 194 18.32 3.62 -5.13
CA ASP A 194 19.40 4.39 -5.80
C ASP A 194 19.53 4.05 -7.29
N GLN A 195 19.19 2.83 -7.67
CA GLN A 195 19.23 2.39 -9.06
C GLN A 195 18.09 2.97 -9.90
N VAL A 196 17.02 3.46 -9.25
CA VAL A 196 15.82 3.96 -9.93
C VAL A 196 15.52 5.45 -9.68
N THR A 197 16.15 6.09 -8.70
CA THR A 197 16.00 7.53 -8.44
C THR A 197 16.25 8.43 -9.66
N PRO A 198 17.12 8.10 -10.64
CA PRO A 198 17.26 8.92 -11.85
C PRO A 198 16.00 8.94 -12.73
N PHE A 199 15.07 8.01 -12.56
CA PHE A 199 13.80 7.93 -13.29
C PHE A 199 12.63 8.59 -12.54
N VAL A 200 12.89 9.18 -11.37
CA VAL A 200 11.85 9.78 -10.53
C VAL A 200 11.74 11.28 -10.79
N THR A 201 10.53 11.74 -11.07
CA THR A 201 10.16 13.16 -11.07
C THR A 201 9.38 13.46 -9.79
N TYR A 202 10.03 14.21 -8.89
CA TYR A 202 9.46 14.65 -7.62
C TYR A 202 8.55 15.87 -7.79
N ASN A 203 7.68 16.10 -6.80
CA ASN A 203 6.70 17.19 -6.77
C ASN A 203 5.74 17.15 -7.98
N SER A 204 5.40 15.94 -8.43
CA SER A 204 4.52 15.69 -9.58
C SER A 204 3.29 14.88 -9.14
N PRO A 205 2.39 15.48 -8.32
CA PRO A 205 1.16 14.79 -7.91
C PRO A 205 0.27 14.57 -9.12
N VAL A 206 0.03 13.33 -9.52
CA VAL A 206 -0.88 12.99 -10.63
C VAL A 206 -2.31 13.33 -10.24
N THR A 207 -3.03 14.03 -11.13
CA THR A 207 -4.44 14.44 -10.93
C THR A 207 -5.39 13.82 -11.94
N VAL A 208 -4.88 13.37 -13.10
CA VAL A 208 -5.67 12.66 -14.11
C VAL A 208 -4.89 11.47 -14.64
N VAL A 209 -5.56 10.33 -14.80
CA VAL A 209 -5.09 9.17 -15.55
C VAL A 209 -6.10 8.89 -16.66
N ASP A 210 -5.72 9.20 -17.90
CA ASP A 210 -6.57 8.97 -19.08
C ASP A 210 -6.01 7.82 -19.91
N THR A 211 -6.82 6.76 -20.03
CA THR A 211 -6.57 5.58 -20.86
C THR A 211 -7.63 5.39 -21.94
N GLY A 212 -8.53 6.37 -22.14
CA GLY A 212 -9.54 6.35 -23.20
C GLY A 212 -8.99 6.75 -24.58
N GLY A 213 -7.82 7.39 -24.62
CA GLY A 213 -7.12 7.75 -25.85
C GLY A 213 -6.28 6.60 -26.45
N VAL A 214 -5.68 6.87 -27.61
CA VAL A 214 -4.78 5.93 -28.32
C VAL A 214 -3.56 5.55 -27.48
N LYS A 215 -3.08 6.48 -26.63
CA LYS A 215 -1.96 6.25 -25.73
C LYS A 215 -2.32 6.76 -24.33
N PRO A 216 -2.16 5.94 -23.28
CA PRO A 216 -2.33 6.36 -21.90
C PRO A 216 -1.54 7.62 -21.56
N VAL A 217 -2.12 8.48 -20.72
CA VAL A 217 -1.47 9.69 -20.22
C VAL A 217 -1.78 9.93 -18.75
N ALA A 218 -0.73 10.24 -17.99
CA ALA A 218 -0.83 10.77 -16.63
C ALA A 218 -0.60 12.28 -16.67
N ILE A 219 -1.56 13.06 -16.15
CA ILE A 219 -1.45 14.52 -16.08
C ILE A 219 -1.17 14.91 -14.62
N ASP A 220 -0.05 15.58 -14.39
CA ASP A 220 0.31 16.03 -13.05
C ASP A 220 -0.37 17.35 -12.66
N GLY A 221 -0.29 17.71 -11.37
CA GLY A 221 -0.89 18.93 -10.82
C GLY A 221 -0.29 20.24 -11.36
N ASN A 222 0.82 20.16 -12.10
CA ASN A 222 1.42 21.28 -12.82
C ASN A 222 0.92 21.38 -14.28
N GLY A 223 0.08 20.43 -14.73
CA GLY A 223 -0.43 20.34 -16.09
C GLY A 223 0.52 19.68 -17.09
N VAL A 224 1.53 18.94 -16.61
CA VAL A 224 2.46 18.18 -17.47
C VAL A 224 1.81 16.87 -17.91
N TYR A 225 1.84 16.61 -19.22
CA TYR A 225 1.29 15.41 -19.85
C TYR A 225 2.39 14.37 -20.02
N ASN A 226 2.25 13.23 -19.34
CA ASN A 226 3.21 12.13 -19.37
C ASN A 226 2.60 10.93 -20.09
N TYR A 227 2.91 10.77 -21.38
CA TYR A 227 2.38 9.68 -22.20
C TYR A 227 3.21 8.41 -22.02
N ALA A 228 2.55 7.27 -21.85
CA ALA A 228 3.19 5.96 -21.68
C ALA A 228 2.41 4.87 -22.41
N ASP A 229 3.07 3.74 -22.72
CA ASP A 229 2.37 2.59 -23.32
C ASP A 229 1.46 1.91 -22.27
N ALA A 230 1.81 2.02 -20.99
CA ALA A 230 1.01 1.60 -19.84
C ALA A 230 1.33 2.45 -18.60
N ILE A 231 0.40 2.47 -17.64
CA ILE A 231 0.51 3.17 -16.36
C ILE A 231 0.31 2.15 -15.23
N ILE A 232 1.19 2.18 -14.23
CA ILE A 232 1.01 1.43 -12.97
C ILE A 232 0.69 2.43 -11.87
N VAL A 233 -0.49 2.31 -11.26
CA VAL A 233 -0.93 3.14 -10.14
C VAL A 233 -0.55 2.47 -8.83
N THR A 234 0.26 3.16 -8.02
CA THR A 234 0.80 2.65 -6.76
C THR A 234 0.45 3.50 -5.53
N VAL A 235 -0.40 4.52 -5.72
CA VAL A 235 -0.88 5.37 -4.63
C VAL A 235 -1.65 4.56 -3.59
N SER A 236 -1.70 5.06 -2.35
CA SER A 236 -2.41 4.36 -1.28
C SER A 236 -3.91 4.23 -1.59
N VAL A 237 -4.57 3.22 -1.00
CA VAL A 237 -6.04 3.12 -1.09
C VAL A 237 -6.72 4.34 -0.45
N GLY A 238 -6.07 5.03 0.49
CA GLY A 238 -6.53 6.32 1.03
C GLY A 238 -6.60 7.43 -0.02
N VAL A 239 -5.63 7.51 -0.93
CA VAL A 239 -5.65 8.44 -2.08
C VAL A 239 -6.75 8.07 -3.07
N LEU A 240 -6.88 6.78 -3.41
CA LEU A 240 -7.93 6.30 -4.30
C LEU A 240 -9.34 6.61 -3.75
N LYS A 241 -9.58 6.35 -2.46
CA LYS A 241 -10.84 6.68 -1.78
C LYS A 241 -11.15 8.17 -1.76
N ALA A 242 -10.12 9.02 -1.70
CA ALA A 242 -10.32 10.47 -1.70
C ALA A 242 -10.77 11.01 -3.06
N GLY A 243 -10.65 10.23 -4.14
CA GLY A 243 -11.08 10.63 -5.47
C GLY A 243 -10.32 11.86 -6.00
N VAL A 244 -9.06 12.01 -5.61
CA VAL A 244 -8.21 13.14 -6.02
C VAL A 244 -7.49 12.90 -7.35
N ILE A 245 -7.64 11.71 -7.92
CA ILE A 245 -7.17 11.34 -9.26
C ILE A 245 -8.41 11.02 -10.09
N ASP A 246 -8.63 11.79 -11.15
CA ASP A 246 -9.69 11.53 -12.13
C ASP A 246 -9.23 10.43 -13.10
N PHE A 247 -9.96 9.33 -13.15
CA PHE A 247 -9.72 8.25 -14.12
C PHE A 247 -10.66 8.43 -15.32
N VAL A 248 -10.08 8.38 -16.53
CA VAL A 248 -10.83 8.52 -17.78
C VAL A 248 -10.51 7.31 -18.68
N PRO A 249 -11.46 6.42 -19.00
CA PRO A 249 -12.81 6.35 -18.46
C PRO A 249 -12.84 6.00 -16.96
N ASP A 250 -14.02 6.14 -16.35
CA ASP A 250 -14.25 5.74 -14.97
C ASP A 250 -13.81 4.28 -14.71
N LEU A 251 -13.27 4.03 -13.52
CA LEU A 251 -12.85 2.68 -13.13
C LEU A 251 -14.04 1.71 -13.09
N PRO A 252 -13.83 0.41 -13.41
CA PRO A 252 -14.88 -0.59 -13.34
C PRO A 252 -15.53 -0.68 -11.95
N ALA A 253 -16.82 -1.00 -11.90
CA ALA A 253 -17.60 -1.05 -10.66
C ALA A 253 -16.98 -1.96 -9.59
N ALA A 254 -16.43 -3.12 -9.98
CA ALA A 254 -15.75 -4.03 -9.05
C ALA A 254 -14.51 -3.39 -8.40
N LYS A 255 -13.77 -2.55 -9.14
CA LYS A 255 -12.61 -1.83 -8.60
C LYS A 255 -13.04 -0.71 -7.67
N LEU A 256 -14.12 0.01 -7.99
CA LEU A 256 -14.70 1.01 -7.08
C LEU A 256 -15.22 0.37 -5.80
N ASP A 257 -15.86 -0.80 -5.88
CA ASP A 257 -16.29 -1.58 -4.72
C ASP A 257 -15.10 -1.99 -3.83
N ALA A 258 -14.01 -2.45 -4.45
CA ALA A 258 -12.77 -2.77 -3.75
C ALA A 258 -12.14 -1.56 -3.06
N ILE A 259 -12.01 -0.42 -3.77
CA ILE A 259 -11.52 0.84 -3.20
C ILE A 259 -12.36 1.25 -2.01
N ASN A 260 -13.69 1.10 -2.06
CA ASN A 260 -14.58 1.51 -0.98
C ASN A 260 -14.59 0.52 0.20
N THR A 261 -14.45 -0.78 -0.07
CA THR A 261 -14.53 -1.83 0.96
C THR A 261 -13.23 -2.00 1.74
N ILE A 262 -12.07 -2.00 1.09
CA ILE A 262 -10.79 -2.14 1.80
C ILE A 262 -10.62 -0.95 2.75
N GLY A 263 -10.31 -1.20 4.02
CA GLY A 263 -10.07 -0.13 5.00
C GLY A 263 -8.77 0.62 4.72
N MET A 264 -8.70 1.90 5.09
CA MET A 264 -7.44 2.65 5.19
C MET A 264 -7.25 3.11 6.62
N GLY A 265 -6.23 2.58 7.27
CA GLY A 265 -5.87 2.89 8.64
C GLY A 265 -5.48 4.35 8.82
N LYS A 266 -5.82 4.91 9.97
CA LYS A 266 -5.33 6.22 10.41
C LYS A 266 -4.15 5.97 11.34
N GLY A 267 -3.11 6.77 11.22
CA GLY A 267 -1.92 6.54 12.02
C GLY A 267 -1.06 7.77 12.25
N THR A 268 -0.46 7.79 13.44
CA THR A 268 0.53 8.78 13.85
C THR A 268 1.63 8.07 14.64
N LYS A 269 2.90 8.39 14.35
CA LYS A 269 4.05 7.98 15.18
C LYS A 269 4.58 9.18 15.94
N ILE A 270 4.94 8.99 17.21
CA ILE A 270 5.66 9.98 18.01
C ILE A 270 6.86 9.32 18.65
N SER A 271 8.06 9.75 18.28
CA SER A 271 9.29 9.32 18.92
C SER A 271 9.76 10.39 19.91
N LEU A 272 10.07 9.97 21.13
CA LEU A 272 10.39 10.82 22.26
C LEU A 272 11.74 10.39 22.83
N ARG A 273 12.65 11.36 23.01
CA ARG A 273 13.97 11.14 23.59
C ARG A 273 14.03 11.66 25.03
N PHE A 274 14.66 10.88 25.90
CA PHE A 274 14.73 11.13 27.33
C PHE A 274 16.18 11.19 27.83
N SER A 275 16.41 11.94 28.91
CA SER A 275 17.72 12.07 29.57
C SER A 275 18.15 10.83 30.34
N SER A 276 17.22 9.92 30.62
CA SER A 276 17.44 8.66 31.31
C SER A 276 16.36 7.68 30.89
N GLN A 277 16.65 6.38 30.93
CA GLN A 277 15.65 5.34 30.77
C GLN A 277 14.59 5.46 31.89
N ILE A 278 13.33 5.70 31.51
CA ILE A 278 12.19 5.81 32.46
C ILE A 278 11.38 4.50 32.59
N TRP A 279 11.66 3.53 31.73
CA TRP A 279 10.99 2.22 31.68
C TRP A 279 11.85 1.10 32.26
N GLU A 280 11.24 -0.06 32.51
CA GLU A 280 11.94 -1.27 32.94
C GLU A 280 12.89 -1.81 31.87
N SER A 281 14.01 -2.42 32.30
CA SER A 281 15.02 -2.94 31.37
C SER A 281 14.49 -4.04 30.44
N LYS A 282 13.48 -4.78 30.89
CA LYS A 282 12.82 -5.82 30.09
C LYS A 282 11.66 -5.34 29.22
N MET A 283 11.27 -4.07 29.32
CA MET A 283 10.13 -3.53 28.56
C MET A 283 10.43 -3.56 27.06
N MET A 284 9.55 -4.23 26.31
CA MET A 284 9.52 -4.12 24.85
C MET A 284 8.52 -3.07 24.40
N ASN A 285 7.29 -3.18 24.88
CA ASN A 285 6.18 -2.28 24.57
C ASN A 285 5.44 -1.88 25.85
N VAL A 286 4.60 -0.86 25.78
CA VAL A 286 3.64 -0.43 26.79
C VAL A 286 2.37 0.02 26.07
N LEU A 287 1.20 -0.42 26.55
CA LEU A 287 -0.08 0.09 26.10
C LEU A 287 -0.59 1.12 27.11
N THR A 288 -0.87 2.33 26.66
CA THR A 288 -1.43 3.40 27.49
C THR A 288 -2.95 3.43 27.37
N ASP A 289 -3.64 3.79 28.45
CA ASP A 289 -5.09 4.05 28.40
C ASP A 289 -5.47 5.32 27.61
N GLY A 290 -4.49 6.20 27.44
CA GLY A 290 -4.63 7.43 26.67
C GLY A 290 -4.40 7.20 25.17
N PRO A 291 -4.59 8.26 24.36
CA PRO A 291 -4.47 8.18 22.92
C PRO A 291 -3.07 7.81 22.41
N SER A 292 -2.03 7.73 23.27
CA SER A 292 -0.70 7.26 22.87
C SER A 292 -0.67 5.79 22.45
N GLY A 293 -1.67 5.00 22.85
CA GLY A 293 -1.83 3.61 22.46
C GLY A 293 -0.59 2.78 22.77
N ASN A 294 0.03 2.19 21.75
CA ASN A 294 1.18 1.31 21.90
C ASN A 294 2.51 2.06 21.72
N CYS A 295 3.40 1.99 22.71
CA CYS A 295 4.75 2.54 22.64
C CYS A 295 5.82 1.48 22.86
N TRP A 296 6.90 1.49 22.08
CA TRP A 296 8.05 0.58 22.23
C TRP A 296 9.38 1.33 22.22
N THR A 297 10.46 0.63 22.54
CA THR A 297 11.81 1.21 22.55
C THR A 297 12.69 0.68 21.42
N PRO A 298 13.05 1.53 20.43
CA PRO A 298 14.01 1.18 19.38
C PRO A 298 15.38 0.72 19.87
N ASN A 299 15.77 1.13 21.09
CA ASN A 299 17.04 0.75 21.71
C ASN A 299 17.25 -0.78 21.81
N LYS A 300 16.16 -1.56 21.86
CA LYS A 300 16.23 -3.04 21.98
C LYS A 300 16.90 -3.72 20.79
N TYR A 301 16.73 -3.15 19.60
CA TYR A 301 17.37 -3.64 18.38
C TYR A 301 18.50 -2.72 17.90
N GLN A 302 18.86 -1.70 18.68
CA GLN A 302 20.02 -0.80 18.44
C GLN A 302 20.92 -0.73 19.68
N PRO A 303 21.61 -1.84 20.04
CA PRO A 303 22.33 -1.97 21.31
C PRO A 303 23.57 -1.06 21.44
N GLY A 304 23.98 -0.38 20.35
CA GLY A 304 25.06 0.60 20.36
C GLY A 304 24.63 2.01 20.77
N ALA A 305 23.33 2.29 20.80
CA ALA A 305 22.80 3.61 21.12
C ALA A 305 22.84 3.91 22.62
N THR A 306 23.08 5.16 22.96
CA THR A 306 23.21 5.67 24.32
C THR A 306 22.06 6.60 24.72
N ASP A 307 21.38 7.22 23.75
CA ASP A 307 20.16 7.96 23.99
C ASP A 307 18.99 7.02 24.30
N HIS A 308 18.01 7.50 25.06
CA HIS A 308 16.85 6.71 25.47
C HIS A 308 15.62 7.16 24.68
N VAL A 309 15.11 6.30 23.79
CA VAL A 309 13.96 6.63 22.94
C VAL A 309 12.79 5.67 23.15
N LEU A 310 11.59 6.25 23.25
CA LEU A 310 10.31 5.56 23.07
C LEU A 310 9.63 6.06 21.81
N THR A 311 9.07 5.16 21.02
CA THR A 311 8.22 5.46 19.88
C THR A 311 6.81 4.96 20.18
N CYS A 312 5.84 5.87 20.20
CA CYS A 312 4.42 5.59 20.32
C CYS A 312 3.76 5.56 18.94
N PHE A 313 2.79 4.66 18.78
CA PHE A 313 2.08 4.41 17.55
C PHE A 313 0.58 4.39 17.80
N MET A 314 -0.04 5.51 17.43
CA MET A 314 -1.46 5.74 17.65
C MET A 314 -2.19 5.42 16.38
N MET A 315 -3.07 4.42 16.42
CA MET A 315 -3.88 3.96 15.29
C MET A 315 -5.34 4.37 15.44
N GLY A 316 -6.11 4.28 14.35
CA GLY A 316 -7.56 4.44 14.41
C GLY A 316 -8.02 5.75 15.06
N ARG A 317 -8.93 5.66 16.05
CA ARG A 317 -9.49 6.80 16.79
C ARG A 317 -8.42 7.60 17.54
N ASN A 318 -7.37 6.93 18.00
CA ASN A 318 -6.28 7.56 18.73
C ASN A 318 -5.43 8.41 17.78
N ALA A 319 -5.17 7.92 16.56
CA ALA A 319 -4.57 8.72 15.50
C ALA A 319 -5.44 9.94 15.12
N GLU A 320 -6.76 9.74 15.00
CA GLU A 320 -7.71 10.81 14.68
C GLU A 320 -7.74 11.88 15.80
N ALA A 321 -7.71 11.46 17.06
CA ALA A 321 -7.64 12.37 18.21
C ALA A 321 -6.34 13.18 18.20
N MET A 322 -5.20 12.54 17.91
CA MET A 322 -3.90 13.22 17.83
C MET A 322 -3.84 14.16 16.63
N ALA A 323 -4.40 13.78 15.47
CA ALA A 323 -4.49 14.64 14.29
C ALA A 323 -5.33 15.91 14.56
N ALA A 324 -6.35 15.83 15.41
CA ALA A 324 -7.20 16.96 15.80
C ALA A 324 -6.51 17.98 16.73
N LEU A 325 -5.37 17.64 17.33
CA LEU A 325 -4.57 18.57 18.12
C LEU A 325 -3.89 19.62 17.24
N PRO A 326 -3.70 20.86 17.73
CA PRO A 326 -3.38 22.01 16.89
C PRO A 326 -1.97 22.01 16.30
N ASN A 327 -1.03 21.26 16.88
CA ASN A 327 0.36 21.18 16.44
C ASN A 327 1.09 20.01 17.13
N ASP A 328 2.32 19.75 16.68
CA ASP A 328 3.14 18.65 17.20
C ASP A 328 3.51 18.81 18.68
N ALA A 329 3.68 20.04 19.18
CA ALA A 329 3.92 20.24 20.60
C ALA A 329 2.72 19.80 21.46
N ALA A 330 1.49 20.04 21.01
CA ALA A 330 0.29 19.54 21.69
C ALA A 330 0.21 18.02 21.66
N ARG A 331 0.59 17.39 20.54
CA ARG A 331 0.64 15.93 20.39
C ARG A 331 1.70 15.31 21.31
N ILE A 332 2.90 15.89 21.34
CA ILE A 332 3.97 15.47 22.26
C ILE A 332 3.53 15.62 23.71
N ASN A 333 2.91 16.75 24.08
CA ASN A 333 2.43 16.95 25.45
C ASN A 333 1.33 15.95 25.84
N GLN A 334 0.43 15.60 24.92
CA GLN A 334 -0.55 14.55 25.16
C GLN A 334 0.14 13.20 25.38
N ALA A 335 1.15 12.87 24.55
CA ALA A 335 1.89 11.63 24.71
C ALA A 335 2.65 11.55 26.03
N LEU A 336 3.31 12.64 26.42
CA LEU A 336 3.98 12.74 27.72
C LEU A 336 3.01 12.62 28.90
N ALA A 337 1.79 13.17 28.78
CA ALA A 337 0.77 13.05 29.82
C ALA A 337 0.36 11.58 30.02
N ASP A 338 0.12 10.83 28.93
CA ASP A 338 -0.23 9.41 29.01
C ASP A 338 0.93 8.59 29.61
N LEU A 339 2.15 8.86 29.17
CA LEU A 339 3.35 8.21 29.69
C LEU A 339 3.64 8.59 31.15
N ASP A 340 3.28 9.79 31.61
CA ASP A 340 3.37 10.16 33.02
C ASP A 340 2.39 9.35 33.88
N VAL A 341 1.21 9.01 33.37
CA VAL A 341 0.31 8.10 34.08
C VAL A 341 0.96 6.71 34.18
N ALA A 342 1.54 6.21 33.08
CA ALA A 342 2.18 4.90 33.05
C ALA A 342 3.48 4.81 33.89
N PHE A 343 4.28 5.88 33.92
CA PHE A 343 5.61 5.91 34.54
C PHE A 343 5.70 6.84 35.76
N GLY A 344 4.57 7.12 36.42
CA GLY A 344 4.53 7.86 37.69
C GLY A 344 5.08 9.29 37.63
N GLY A 345 4.86 10.01 36.53
CA GLY A 345 5.25 11.41 36.34
C GLY A 345 6.70 11.65 35.90
N THR A 346 7.43 10.58 35.55
CA THR A 346 8.84 10.68 35.18
C THR A 346 9.06 11.05 33.72
N ALA A 347 8.09 10.81 32.84
CA ALA A 347 8.23 11.02 31.40
C ALA A 347 8.43 12.50 31.07
N SER A 348 7.54 13.38 31.55
CA SER A 348 7.68 14.83 31.32
C SER A 348 8.96 15.41 31.95
N THR A 349 9.42 14.83 33.08
CA THR A 349 10.62 15.31 33.77
C THR A 349 11.90 14.93 33.02
N ALA A 350 11.94 13.75 32.40
CA ALA A 350 13.10 13.25 31.67
C ALA A 350 13.09 13.63 30.18
N PHE A 351 11.99 14.18 29.65
CA PHE A 351 11.85 14.52 28.23
C PHE A 351 12.89 15.55 27.76
N ILE A 352 13.50 15.29 26.59
CA ILE A 352 14.44 16.20 25.93
C ILE A 352 13.82 16.80 24.67
N GLU A 353 13.42 15.95 23.75
CA GLU A 353 12.85 16.33 22.46
C GLU A 353 12.00 15.19 21.88
N GLY A 354 11.16 15.53 20.91
CA GLY A 354 10.32 14.56 20.25
C GLY A 354 9.95 15.00 18.85
N VAL A 355 9.60 14.02 18.03
CA VAL A 355 9.23 14.18 16.63
C VAL A 355 7.92 13.46 16.35
N VAL A 356 7.11 14.04 15.48
CA VAL A 356 5.76 13.54 15.15
C VAL A 356 5.69 13.29 13.65
N GLN A 357 5.20 12.10 13.28
CA GLN A 357 4.78 11.81 11.92
C GLN A 357 3.27 11.55 11.91
N ASP A 358 2.52 12.47 11.32
CA ASP A 358 1.07 12.34 11.12
C ASP A 358 0.76 11.84 9.70
N TRP A 359 0.59 10.53 9.56
CA TRP A 359 0.17 9.93 8.30
C TRP A 359 -1.32 10.13 8.00
N THR A 360 -2.14 10.40 9.03
CA THR A 360 -3.58 10.63 8.90
C THR A 360 -3.86 11.86 8.06
N SER A 361 -3.12 12.93 8.29
CA SER A 361 -3.28 14.24 7.64
C SER A 361 -2.44 14.40 6.37
N ASP A 362 -1.53 13.47 6.07
CA ASP A 362 -0.71 13.54 4.85
C ASP A 362 -1.61 13.51 3.60
N PRO A 363 -1.54 14.52 2.70
CA PRO A 363 -2.46 14.63 1.57
C PRO A 363 -2.20 13.62 0.44
N TYR A 364 -0.99 13.04 0.38
CA TYR A 364 -0.52 12.13 -0.66
C TYR A 364 -0.45 10.67 -0.17
N ILE A 365 -0.61 10.42 1.14
CA ILE A 365 -0.71 9.09 1.72
C ILE A 365 -2.08 8.83 2.37
N ARG A 366 -2.62 9.77 3.13
CA ARG A 366 -3.96 9.75 3.75
C ARG A 366 -4.25 8.60 4.73
N GLY A 367 -3.20 8.08 5.37
CA GLY A 367 -3.30 7.03 6.39
C GLY A 367 -2.00 6.24 6.57
N SER A 368 -2.01 5.22 7.42
CA SER A 368 -0.88 4.32 7.66
C SER A 368 -0.88 3.15 6.68
N TYR A 369 -1.79 2.19 6.80
CA TYR A 369 -1.88 1.03 5.91
C TYR A 369 -3.29 0.47 5.83
N SER A 370 -3.54 -0.37 4.84
CA SER A 370 -4.88 -0.91 4.62
C SER A 370 -5.29 -1.94 5.68
N PHE A 371 -6.59 -2.19 5.86
CA PHE A 371 -7.10 -3.18 6.81
C PHE A 371 -8.33 -3.93 6.30
N PRO A 372 -8.63 -5.14 6.81
CA PRO A 372 -9.77 -5.93 6.39
C PRO A 372 -11.07 -5.48 7.07
N ALA A 373 -11.73 -4.46 6.50
CA ALA A 373 -13.09 -4.08 6.89
C ALA A 373 -14.11 -5.16 6.49
N PRO A 374 -15.36 -5.13 7.02
CA PRO A 374 -16.41 -6.06 6.60
C PRO A 374 -16.54 -6.18 5.08
N GLY A 375 -16.53 -7.40 4.57
CA GLY A 375 -16.63 -7.69 3.14
C GLY A 375 -15.32 -7.70 2.37
N THR A 376 -14.17 -7.35 2.99
CA THR A 376 -12.86 -7.36 2.32
C THR A 376 -12.49 -8.77 1.83
N ARG A 377 -12.82 -9.80 2.62
CA ARG A 377 -12.63 -11.22 2.26
C ARG A 377 -13.96 -11.97 2.30
N PRO A 378 -14.73 -11.94 1.20
CA PRO A 378 -15.99 -12.67 1.12
C PRO A 378 -15.77 -14.19 1.21
N PRO A 379 -16.83 -14.97 1.52
CA PRO A 379 -16.75 -16.42 1.61
C PRO A 379 -16.33 -17.09 0.29
N SER A 380 -16.67 -16.49 -0.85
CA SER A 380 -16.41 -16.96 -2.21
C SER A 380 -16.16 -15.80 -3.17
N GLY A 381 -15.55 -16.07 -4.31
CA GLY A 381 -15.19 -15.05 -5.31
C GLY A 381 -13.82 -14.41 -5.03
N LEU A 382 -13.51 -13.36 -5.78
CA LEU A 382 -12.29 -12.58 -5.54
C LEU A 382 -12.39 -11.85 -4.21
N THR A 383 -11.27 -11.75 -3.51
CA THR A 383 -11.16 -10.77 -2.41
C THR A 383 -11.14 -9.36 -2.99
N GLN A 384 -11.47 -8.38 -2.15
CA GLN A 384 -11.41 -6.98 -2.59
C GLN A 384 -9.96 -6.57 -2.93
N ARG A 385 -8.96 -7.16 -2.26
CA ARG A 385 -7.54 -6.95 -2.59
C ARG A 385 -7.19 -7.46 -3.98
N GLN A 386 -7.73 -8.62 -4.37
CA GLN A 386 -7.57 -9.17 -5.72
C GLN A 386 -8.28 -8.32 -6.77
N ALA A 387 -9.52 -7.91 -6.53
CA ALA A 387 -10.27 -7.02 -7.43
C ALA A 387 -9.58 -5.64 -7.60
N LEU A 388 -8.96 -5.12 -6.54
CA LEU A 388 -8.15 -3.91 -6.63
C LEU A 388 -6.89 -4.12 -7.49
N ALA A 389 -6.28 -5.31 -7.41
CA ALA A 389 -5.08 -5.66 -8.18
C ALA A 389 -5.34 -5.83 -9.68
N GLU A 390 -6.56 -6.22 -10.10
CA GLU A 390 -6.86 -6.48 -11.51
C GLU A 390 -6.54 -5.29 -12.42
N ALA A 391 -5.87 -5.54 -13.54
CA ALA A 391 -5.66 -4.51 -14.56
C ALA A 391 -6.98 -4.04 -15.18
N VAL A 392 -7.04 -2.77 -15.59
CA VAL A 392 -8.13 -2.21 -16.38
C VAL A 392 -7.69 -2.15 -17.84
N GLY A 393 -8.15 -3.14 -18.61
CA GLY A 393 -7.62 -3.35 -19.96
C GLY A 393 -6.12 -3.67 -19.95
N PRO A 394 -5.43 -3.47 -21.07
CA PRO A 394 -4.01 -3.80 -21.18
C PRO A 394 -3.07 -2.67 -20.74
N THR A 395 -3.60 -1.50 -20.37
CA THR A 395 -2.80 -0.28 -20.21
C THR A 395 -2.77 0.28 -18.79
N LEU A 396 -3.67 -0.12 -17.89
CA LEU A 396 -3.74 0.40 -16.54
C LEU A 396 -3.64 -0.71 -15.49
N TYR A 397 -2.58 -0.68 -14.69
CA TYR A 397 -2.30 -1.69 -13.66
C TYR A 397 -2.31 -1.04 -12.29
N PHE A 398 -2.51 -1.85 -11.25
CA PHE A 398 -2.52 -1.41 -9.86
C PHE A 398 -1.55 -2.23 -9.02
N ALA A 399 -0.78 -1.55 -8.18
CA ALA A 399 0.12 -2.18 -7.22
C ALA A 399 0.10 -1.46 -5.87
N GLY A 400 1.02 -1.82 -4.98
CA GLY A 400 1.06 -1.35 -3.60
C GLY A 400 0.37 -2.32 -2.64
N GLU A 401 0.65 -2.15 -1.34
CA GLU A 401 0.30 -3.12 -0.30
C GLU A 401 -1.18 -3.52 -0.27
N ALA A 402 -2.10 -2.59 -0.58
CA ALA A 402 -3.53 -2.85 -0.54
C ALA A 402 -3.98 -3.87 -1.61
N THR A 403 -3.16 -4.08 -2.64
CA THR A 403 -3.38 -5.03 -3.73
C THR A 403 -2.73 -6.40 -3.48
N HIS A 404 -2.05 -6.60 -2.34
CA HIS A 404 -1.41 -7.87 -2.02
C HIS A 404 -2.30 -8.74 -1.13
N ASN A 405 -2.63 -9.96 -1.57
CA ASN A 405 -3.64 -10.75 -0.89
C ASN A 405 -3.14 -11.54 0.34
N THR A 406 -1.84 -11.74 0.52
CA THR A 406 -1.31 -12.56 1.64
C THR A 406 -0.24 -11.84 2.46
N ALA A 407 0.10 -10.62 2.09
CA ALA A 407 1.11 -9.82 2.78
C ALA A 407 0.72 -8.33 2.73
N ALA A 408 -0.59 -8.08 2.77
CA ALA A 408 -1.13 -6.73 2.79
C ALA A 408 -0.52 -5.91 3.94
N SER A 409 -0.56 -4.59 3.83
CA SER A 409 -0.13 -3.66 4.88
C SER A 409 1.38 -3.65 5.15
N THR A 410 2.16 -4.44 4.42
CA THR A 410 3.62 -4.56 4.60
C THR A 410 4.41 -4.02 3.41
N VAL A 411 5.67 -3.60 3.66
CA VAL A 411 6.62 -3.21 2.62
C VAL A 411 6.91 -4.37 1.64
N PRO A 412 7.20 -5.61 2.11
CA PRO A 412 7.30 -6.79 1.23
C PRO A 412 6.10 -6.98 0.31
N GLY A 413 4.88 -6.87 0.83
CA GLY A 413 3.66 -7.00 0.02
C GLY A 413 3.52 -5.91 -1.03
N ALA A 414 3.94 -4.68 -0.73
CA ALA A 414 3.99 -3.59 -1.72
C ALA A 414 4.99 -3.90 -2.84
N MET A 415 6.19 -4.39 -2.51
CA MET A 415 7.21 -4.77 -3.49
C MET A 415 6.76 -5.93 -4.36
N GLN A 416 6.20 -6.98 -3.76
CA GLN A 416 5.66 -8.15 -4.48
C GLN A 416 4.48 -7.75 -5.39
N ALA A 417 3.62 -6.84 -4.95
CA ALA A 417 2.56 -6.29 -5.80
C ALA A 417 3.12 -5.50 -6.99
N GLY A 418 4.22 -4.75 -6.79
CA GLY A 418 4.94 -4.07 -7.86
C GLY A 418 5.51 -5.04 -8.89
N GLU A 419 6.17 -6.11 -8.44
CA GLU A 419 6.70 -7.16 -9.31
C GLU A 419 5.60 -7.90 -10.06
N ARG A 420 4.46 -8.18 -9.41
CA ARG A 420 3.27 -8.74 -10.08
C ARG A 420 2.80 -7.82 -11.22
N ALA A 421 2.56 -6.54 -10.93
CA ALA A 421 2.06 -5.59 -11.93
C ALA A 421 3.05 -5.40 -13.09
N ALA A 422 4.36 -5.39 -12.79
CA ALA A 422 5.40 -5.39 -13.82
C ALA A 422 5.34 -6.66 -14.69
N GLY A 423 5.14 -7.83 -14.08
CA GLY A 423 4.97 -9.10 -14.79
C GLY A 423 3.75 -9.13 -15.72
N GLU A 424 2.61 -8.60 -15.26
CA GLU A 424 1.40 -8.44 -16.07
C GLU A 424 1.62 -7.52 -17.28
N LEU A 425 2.34 -6.41 -17.07
CA LEU A 425 2.74 -5.49 -18.15
C LEU A 425 3.66 -6.17 -19.15
N ILE A 426 4.71 -6.85 -18.68
CA ILE A 426 5.67 -7.57 -19.54
C ILE A 426 4.94 -8.62 -20.38
N PHE A 427 3.98 -9.34 -19.78
CA PHE A 427 3.17 -10.32 -20.48
C PHE A 427 2.34 -9.68 -21.61
N ASN A 428 1.78 -8.49 -21.38
CA ASN A 428 0.90 -7.82 -22.35
C ASN A 428 1.64 -7.06 -23.47
N PHE A 429 2.84 -6.54 -23.23
CA PHE A 429 3.58 -5.75 -24.23
C PHE A 429 4.74 -6.49 -24.90
N GLY A 430 5.10 -7.66 -24.38
CA GLY A 430 6.36 -8.32 -24.72
C GLY A 430 7.52 -7.73 -23.91
N GLY A 431 8.53 -8.57 -23.65
CA GLY A 431 9.77 -8.10 -23.02
C GLY A 431 10.65 -7.35 -24.03
N PRO A 432 11.40 -6.31 -23.60
CA PRO A 432 12.35 -5.57 -24.43
C PRO A 432 13.40 -6.47 -25.11
N PRO A 433 14.02 -5.99 -26.20
CA PRO A 433 14.91 -6.80 -27.01
C PRO A 433 16.21 -7.11 -26.27
N ALA A 434 16.67 -8.36 -26.34
CA ALA A 434 17.99 -8.74 -25.84
C ALA A 434 19.10 -8.04 -26.67
N PRO A 435 20.28 -7.75 -26.07
CA PRO A 435 21.37 -7.09 -26.80
C PRO A 435 21.74 -7.81 -28.11
N GLY A 436 21.75 -7.06 -29.21
CA GLY A 436 22.09 -7.59 -30.54
C GLY A 436 20.92 -8.26 -31.29
N THR A 437 19.79 -8.50 -30.64
CA THR A 437 18.55 -8.94 -31.31
C THR A 437 17.82 -7.74 -31.95
N PRO A 438 16.88 -7.98 -32.90
CA PRO A 438 16.07 -6.90 -33.46
C PRO A 438 15.33 -6.13 -32.37
N THR A 439 15.20 -4.81 -32.50
CA THR A 439 14.15 -4.10 -31.74
C THR A 439 12.92 -4.08 -32.63
N ALA A 440 12.08 -5.10 -32.49
CA ALA A 440 10.81 -5.15 -33.21
C ALA A 440 9.96 -3.91 -32.92
N ASP A 441 9.47 -3.26 -33.97
CA ASP A 441 8.52 -2.16 -33.88
C ASP A 441 7.80 -1.98 -35.22
N PHE A 442 6.63 -1.38 -35.20
CA PHE A 442 5.80 -1.23 -36.39
C PHE A 442 4.87 -0.03 -36.37
N SER A 443 4.39 0.34 -37.55
CA SER A 443 3.38 1.38 -37.76
C SER A 443 2.18 0.82 -38.51
N THR A 444 1.03 1.50 -38.38
CA THR A 444 -0.20 1.17 -39.11
C THR A 444 -0.69 2.39 -39.88
N SER A 445 -1.36 2.15 -41.00
CA SER A 445 -1.98 3.21 -41.81
C SER A 445 -3.22 3.84 -41.15
N VAL A 446 -3.99 3.04 -40.42
CA VAL A 446 -5.21 3.42 -39.70
C VAL A 446 -5.36 2.52 -38.47
N SER A 447 -5.97 3.06 -37.40
CA SER A 447 -6.23 2.34 -36.14
C SER A 447 -7.71 2.22 -35.80
N ILE A 448 -8.61 2.88 -36.54
CA ILE A 448 -10.06 2.80 -36.34
C ILE A 448 -10.81 2.92 -37.68
N GLY A 449 -11.85 2.12 -37.85
CA GLY A 449 -12.74 2.20 -39.01
C GLY A 449 -13.73 1.04 -39.10
N ASN A 450 -14.79 1.20 -39.90
CA ASN A 450 -15.85 0.19 -40.03
C ASN A 450 -15.37 -1.06 -40.78
N ALA A 451 -15.97 -2.20 -40.45
CA ALA A 451 -15.75 -3.44 -41.20
C ALA A 451 -16.32 -3.36 -42.64
N PRO A 452 -15.61 -3.89 -43.66
CA PRO A 452 -14.24 -4.36 -43.59
C PRO A 452 -13.24 -3.20 -43.53
N LEU A 453 -12.26 -3.30 -42.62
CA LEU A 453 -11.19 -2.31 -42.47
C LEU A 453 -9.88 -2.86 -43.03
N ASP A 454 -9.41 -2.28 -44.14
CA ASP A 454 -8.09 -2.59 -44.70
C ASP A 454 -7.00 -1.79 -43.97
N VAL A 455 -6.03 -2.49 -43.38
CA VAL A 455 -4.91 -1.91 -42.65
C VAL A 455 -3.61 -2.36 -43.28
N SER A 456 -2.82 -1.40 -43.76
CA SER A 456 -1.41 -1.62 -44.09
C SER A 456 -0.54 -1.50 -42.83
N PHE A 457 0.35 -2.46 -42.63
CA PHE A 457 1.36 -2.49 -41.57
C PHE A 457 2.75 -2.28 -42.17
N GLY A 458 3.55 -1.46 -41.49
CA GLY A 458 4.93 -1.16 -41.87
C GLY A 458 5.91 -1.54 -40.78
N ASP A 459 6.90 -2.36 -41.11
CA ASP A 459 8.04 -2.67 -40.25
C ASP A 459 8.91 -1.42 -40.05
N VAL A 460 9.12 -1.02 -38.80
CA VAL A 460 10.10 0.00 -38.41
C VAL A 460 11.13 -0.56 -37.43
N SER A 461 11.27 -1.89 -37.40
CA SER A 461 12.20 -2.59 -36.51
C SER A 461 13.65 -2.22 -36.80
N SER A 462 14.47 -2.14 -35.75
CA SER A 462 15.90 -1.86 -35.86
C SER A 462 16.76 -3.12 -35.70
N GLN A 463 18.09 -2.98 -35.80
CA GLN A 463 19.08 -4.06 -35.63
C GLN A 463 18.99 -5.19 -36.68
N MET A 464 18.76 -4.80 -37.94
CA MET A 464 18.84 -5.67 -39.14
C MET A 464 18.04 -6.98 -39.03
N PRO A 465 16.70 -6.91 -38.88
CA PRO A 465 15.86 -8.09 -38.97
C PRO A 465 15.97 -8.75 -40.35
N THR A 466 15.89 -10.07 -40.36
CA THR A 466 15.97 -10.93 -41.55
C THR A 466 14.67 -11.69 -41.83
N THR A 467 13.82 -11.88 -40.80
CA THR A 467 12.49 -12.47 -40.94
C THR A 467 11.48 -11.79 -40.01
N TRP A 468 10.20 -11.85 -40.40
CA TRP A 468 9.07 -11.26 -39.68
C TRP A 468 7.98 -12.32 -39.49
N SER A 469 7.28 -12.23 -38.37
CA SER A 469 6.08 -13.01 -38.09
C SER A 469 5.06 -12.08 -37.43
N TRP A 470 3.95 -11.88 -38.13
CA TRP A 470 2.83 -11.05 -37.69
C TRP A 470 1.70 -11.92 -37.16
N ASP A 471 1.07 -11.46 -36.09
CA ASP A 471 -0.24 -11.91 -35.62
C ASP A 471 -1.13 -10.66 -35.53
N PHE A 472 -2.25 -10.67 -36.26
CA PHE A 472 -3.17 -9.53 -36.32
C PHE A 472 -4.26 -9.59 -35.23
N GLY A 473 -4.27 -10.62 -34.38
CA GLY A 473 -5.21 -10.74 -33.25
C GLY A 473 -6.60 -11.25 -33.62
N ASP A 474 -6.90 -11.45 -34.91
CA ASP A 474 -8.14 -12.03 -35.41
C ASP A 474 -7.97 -13.47 -35.94
N GLY A 475 -6.78 -14.07 -35.71
CA GLY A 475 -6.36 -15.35 -36.26
C GLY A 475 -5.63 -15.26 -37.61
N GLY A 476 -5.57 -14.07 -38.22
CA GLY A 476 -4.74 -13.78 -39.37
C GLY A 476 -3.26 -13.65 -39.00
N THR A 477 -2.37 -14.13 -39.88
CA THR A 477 -0.91 -14.05 -39.70
C THR A 477 -0.22 -13.68 -41.02
N SER A 478 1.02 -13.21 -40.95
CA SER A 478 1.84 -12.95 -42.13
C SER A 478 3.33 -13.08 -41.85
N THR A 479 4.12 -13.40 -42.88
CA THR A 479 5.59 -13.38 -42.83
C THR A 479 6.20 -12.30 -43.73
N ALA A 480 5.36 -11.50 -44.39
CA ALA A 480 5.82 -10.36 -45.17
C ALA A 480 6.37 -9.26 -44.25
N GLN A 481 7.40 -8.55 -44.70
CA GLN A 481 7.95 -7.41 -43.94
C GLN A 481 6.89 -6.31 -43.74
N ASN A 482 6.14 -5.95 -44.78
CA ASN A 482 5.11 -4.92 -44.74
C ASN A 482 3.78 -5.49 -45.26
N PRO A 483 2.98 -6.18 -44.43
CA PRO A 483 1.75 -6.83 -44.86
C PRO A 483 0.56 -5.86 -44.96
N ASN A 484 -0.44 -6.23 -45.75
CA ASN A 484 -1.78 -5.68 -45.68
C ASN A 484 -2.70 -6.74 -45.06
N HIS A 485 -3.59 -6.33 -44.16
CA HIS A 485 -4.56 -7.21 -43.52
C HIS A 485 -5.94 -6.55 -43.51
N GLN A 486 -7.00 -7.35 -43.64
CA GLN A 486 -8.38 -6.87 -43.68
C GLN A 486 -9.16 -7.42 -42.48
N TYR A 487 -9.59 -6.53 -41.58
CA TYR A 487 -10.45 -6.88 -40.46
C TYR A 487 -11.91 -6.86 -40.91
N THR A 488 -12.52 -8.04 -41.02
CA THR A 488 -13.88 -8.21 -41.58
C THR A 488 -14.97 -8.24 -40.52
N THR A 489 -14.61 -8.42 -39.26
CA THR A 489 -15.54 -8.49 -38.13
C THR A 489 -15.30 -7.30 -37.21
N PRO A 490 -16.36 -6.75 -36.58
CA PRO A 490 -16.18 -5.82 -35.47
C PRO A 490 -15.41 -6.44 -34.30
N GLY A 491 -14.59 -5.63 -33.64
CA GLY A 491 -13.75 -6.04 -32.52
C GLY A 491 -12.56 -5.11 -32.31
N ASP A 492 -11.91 -5.26 -31.17
CA ASP A 492 -10.62 -4.62 -30.89
C ASP A 492 -9.51 -5.67 -30.96
N TYR A 493 -8.47 -5.38 -31.72
CA TYR A 493 -7.44 -6.35 -32.09
C TYR A 493 -6.06 -5.95 -31.57
N THR A 494 -5.43 -6.90 -30.87
CA THR A 494 -4.03 -6.82 -30.44
C THR A 494 -3.14 -7.30 -31.58
N VAL A 495 -2.23 -6.46 -32.05
CA VAL A 495 -1.29 -6.80 -33.12
C VAL A 495 0.07 -7.09 -32.52
N SER A 496 0.74 -8.13 -33.00
CA SER A 496 2.14 -8.41 -32.66
C SER A 496 3.02 -8.61 -33.88
N LEU A 497 4.26 -8.16 -33.77
CA LEU A 497 5.33 -8.40 -34.73
C LEU A 497 6.52 -9.04 -34.02
N THR A 498 6.89 -10.24 -34.47
CA THR A 498 8.16 -10.87 -34.11
C THR A 498 9.17 -10.67 -35.22
N ALA A 499 10.24 -9.93 -34.95
CA ALA A 499 11.34 -9.71 -35.88
C ALA A 499 12.56 -10.54 -35.44
N THR A 500 13.22 -11.22 -36.39
CA THR A 500 14.35 -12.13 -36.08
C THR A 500 15.57 -11.83 -36.93
N ASN A 501 16.75 -11.85 -36.31
CA ASN A 501 18.06 -11.83 -36.98
C ASN A 501 18.92 -13.01 -36.47
N PRO A 502 20.16 -13.21 -36.96
CA PRO A 502 21.01 -14.31 -36.50
C PRO A 502 21.35 -14.34 -35.00
N ASN A 503 21.19 -13.21 -34.29
CA ASN A 503 21.45 -13.10 -32.86
C ASN A 503 20.22 -13.46 -32.01
N GLY A 504 19.02 -13.54 -32.60
CA GLY A 504 17.78 -13.89 -31.92
C GLY A 504 16.56 -13.12 -32.43
N SER A 505 15.50 -13.12 -31.64
CA SER A 505 14.21 -12.50 -31.97
C SER A 505 13.72 -11.58 -30.86
N HIS A 506 12.91 -10.59 -31.23
CA HIS A 506 12.13 -9.77 -30.31
C HIS A 506 10.70 -9.67 -30.82
N THR A 507 9.75 -9.59 -29.90
CA THR A 507 8.33 -9.44 -30.20
C THR A 507 7.82 -8.13 -29.65
N ARG A 508 7.31 -7.27 -30.52
CA ARG A 508 6.52 -6.09 -30.14
C ARG A 508 5.06 -6.48 -30.11
N VAL A 509 4.39 -6.26 -28.99
CA VAL A 509 2.93 -6.39 -28.88
C VAL A 509 2.33 -5.00 -28.70
N GLN A 510 1.30 -4.68 -29.47
CA GLN A 510 0.49 -3.48 -29.29
C GLN A 510 -0.96 -3.90 -29.02
N PRO A 511 -1.37 -3.94 -27.74
CA PRO A 511 -2.73 -4.27 -27.34
C PRO A 511 -3.76 -3.26 -27.86
N LEU A 512 -4.92 -3.74 -28.30
CA LEU A 512 -6.05 -2.93 -28.77
C LEU A 512 -5.68 -1.88 -29.82
N LEU A 513 -4.72 -2.19 -30.69
CA LEU A 513 -4.19 -1.26 -31.69
C LEU A 513 -5.21 -0.90 -32.76
N ILE A 514 -6.02 -1.87 -33.19
CA ILE A 514 -7.03 -1.71 -34.24
C ILE A 514 -8.42 -1.87 -33.64
N SER A 515 -9.27 -0.87 -33.80
CA SER A 515 -10.67 -0.89 -33.37
C SER A 515 -11.62 -0.87 -34.57
N VAL A 516 -12.46 -1.89 -34.66
CA VAL A 516 -13.50 -2.03 -35.69
C VAL A 516 -14.86 -2.00 -34.98
N PRO A 517 -15.56 -0.85 -34.96
CA PRO A 517 -16.81 -0.74 -34.22
C PRO A 517 -17.93 -1.55 -34.88
N GLU A 518 -18.86 -2.02 -34.04
CA GLU A 518 -20.11 -2.62 -34.52
C GLU A 518 -20.87 -1.63 -35.42
N PRO A 519 -21.53 -2.10 -36.50
CA PRO A 519 -22.40 -1.24 -37.29
C PRO A 519 -23.49 -0.72 -36.37
N SER A 520 -23.46 0.59 -36.08
CA SER A 520 -24.49 1.22 -35.26
C SER A 520 -25.86 0.85 -35.85
N ALA A 521 -26.67 0.10 -35.09
CA ALA A 521 -28.06 -0.13 -35.45
C ALA A 521 -28.72 1.24 -35.50
N ASN A 522 -29.03 1.68 -36.71
CA ASN A 522 -29.64 2.96 -36.98
C ASN A 522 -31.10 2.89 -36.47
N ILE A 523 -31.30 2.96 -35.15
CA ILE A 523 -32.60 3.32 -34.59
C ILE A 523 -32.76 4.79 -34.95
N GLY A 524 -33.54 5.05 -35.99
CA GLY A 524 -33.86 6.40 -36.43
C GLY A 524 -34.44 7.22 -35.29
N LEU A 525 -33.59 7.97 -34.61
CA LEU A 525 -33.94 9.20 -33.92
C LEU A 525 -33.07 10.30 -34.53
N ALA A 526 -33.44 10.70 -35.74
CA ALA A 526 -32.93 11.91 -36.36
C ALA A 526 -33.20 13.10 -35.41
N ALA A 527 -32.16 13.90 -35.16
CA ALA A 527 -32.22 15.28 -34.70
C ALA A 527 -33.11 15.55 -33.46
N GLY A 528 -32.65 15.12 -32.27
CA GLY A 528 -33.34 15.45 -31.00
C GLY A 528 -32.44 15.68 -29.78
N ILE A 529 -31.12 15.54 -29.88
CA ILE A 529 -30.22 15.69 -28.71
C ILE A 529 -29.05 16.63 -29.07
N LEU A 530 -29.39 17.84 -29.50
CA LEU A 530 -28.50 19.00 -29.41
C LEU A 530 -29.14 20.14 -28.59
N ALA A 531 -30.28 19.88 -27.94
CA ALA A 531 -31.04 20.88 -27.17
C ALA A 531 -31.12 20.61 -25.65
N LEU A 532 -30.53 19.53 -25.13
CA LEU A 532 -30.61 19.22 -23.68
C LEU A 532 -29.33 19.54 -22.89
N LEU A 533 -28.23 19.94 -23.54
CA LEU A 533 -26.99 20.36 -22.87
C LEU A 533 -26.89 21.88 -22.63
N ALA A 534 -27.90 22.66 -23.03
CA ALA A 534 -27.92 24.12 -22.83
C ALA A 534 -28.71 24.60 -21.59
N THR A 535 -29.31 23.71 -20.78
CA THR A 535 -30.16 24.12 -19.64
C THR A 535 -29.73 23.62 -18.26
N ARG A 536 -28.62 22.89 -18.10
CA ARG A 536 -28.07 22.54 -16.77
C ARG A 536 -26.97 23.47 -16.24
N ALA A 537 -26.58 24.50 -16.98
CA ALA A 537 -25.60 25.51 -16.54
C ALA A 537 -26.21 26.69 -15.74
N ARG A 538 -27.48 26.64 -15.30
CA ARG A 538 -28.09 27.73 -14.51
C ARG A 538 -28.98 27.25 -13.37
N GLN A 539 -28.48 26.42 -12.44
CA GLN A 539 -28.97 26.41 -11.05
C GLN A 539 -27.88 25.93 -10.08
N ARG A 540 -26.96 26.82 -9.71
CA ARG A 540 -26.39 26.82 -8.35
C ARG A 540 -27.03 28.00 -7.61
N PRO A 541 -27.69 27.81 -6.45
CA PRO A 541 -28.15 28.93 -5.65
C PRO A 541 -26.93 29.59 -4.99
N MET A 542 -26.78 30.89 -5.20
CA MET A 542 -25.90 31.74 -4.41
C MET A 542 -26.25 31.57 -2.92
N ALA A 543 -25.27 31.15 -2.13
CA ALA A 543 -25.33 31.33 -0.68
C ALA A 543 -25.42 32.83 -0.40
N LYS A 544 -26.54 33.26 0.19
CA LYS A 544 -26.70 34.62 0.70
C LYS A 544 -25.76 34.81 1.89
N GLN A 545 -24.74 35.63 1.69
CA GLN A 545 -24.21 36.48 2.74
C GLN A 545 -25.33 37.36 3.30
N ARG A 546 -25.51 37.37 4.62
CA ARG A 546 -26.03 38.53 5.35
C ARG A 546 -25.35 38.65 6.70
N VAL A 547 -24.62 39.77 6.79
CA VAL A 547 -24.37 40.70 7.92
C VAL A 547 -23.92 40.10 9.24
#